data_AF-A0A1U7PR31-F1
#
_entry.id   AF-A0A1U7PR31-F1
#
_cell.length_a   1.000
_cell.length_b   1.000
_cell.length_c   1.000
_cell.angle_alpha   90.00
_cell.angle_beta   90.00
_cell.angle_gamma   90.00
#
_symmetry.space_group_name_H-M   'P 1'
#
loop_
_entity.id
_entity.type
_entity.pdbx_description
1 polymer ?
#
loop_
_entity_poly.entity_id
_entity_poly.type
_entity_poly.pdbx_seq_one_letter_code
_entity_poly.pdbx_strand_id
1 'polypeptide(L)'
;MKKIIAILAAAMLLLAACGESEEKKNDEPEKKETSAAPKEEKAEPAKEKAEEPKEESEEVDTQKVLEKALKKKLGDEFISLNGVFVGDEYFGQIELKGTESMTPKLTVKSMKLSIRDALYVIRDSKVGAENFSNIGVSVKYPLVSADGKTADEYVIKSDFTGETVAKLDGANQNNIQDFASDWWEHPAVQQ
;
A
#
# COMPACT_ATOMS: atom_id res chain seq x y z
N MET A 1 4.20 -60.42 -1.35
CA MET A 1 3.38 -59.55 -2.22
C MET A 1 4.33 -58.55 -2.90
N LYS A 2 4.88 -58.92 -4.06
CA LYS A 2 4.61 -58.37 -5.40
C LYS A 2 4.79 -56.84 -5.51
N LYS A 3 5.92 -56.44 -6.10
CA LYS A 3 6.31 -55.10 -6.58
C LYS A 3 5.47 -54.72 -7.80
N ILE A 4 5.04 -53.46 -7.95
CA ILE A 4 4.90 -52.78 -9.26
C ILE A 4 5.16 -51.27 -9.08
N ILE A 5 6.14 -50.77 -9.83
CA ILE A 5 6.41 -49.37 -10.18
C ILE A 5 5.62 -49.08 -11.47
N ALA A 6 5.01 -47.90 -11.61
CA ALA A 6 4.69 -47.34 -12.92
C ALA A 6 4.59 -45.80 -12.88
N ILE A 7 5.48 -45.16 -13.63
CA ILE A 7 5.51 -43.76 -14.07
C ILE A 7 4.79 -43.70 -15.43
N LEU A 8 4.09 -42.61 -15.76
CA LEU A 8 3.88 -41.95 -17.09
C LEU A 8 2.63 -41.04 -17.00
N ALA A 9 2.72 -39.72 -17.01
CA ALA A 9 2.97 -38.79 -18.13
C ALA A 9 1.85 -38.76 -19.20
N ALA A 10 1.15 -37.62 -19.32
CA ALA A 10 0.75 -37.01 -20.60
C ALA A 10 -0.01 -35.69 -20.36
N ALA A 11 0.50 -34.63 -21.00
CA ALA A 11 -0.12 -33.32 -21.13
C ALA A 11 -1.31 -33.36 -22.11
N MET A 12 -2.31 -32.51 -21.88
CA MET A 12 -3.22 -32.05 -22.94
C MET A 12 -3.32 -30.53 -22.88
N LEU A 13 -2.76 -29.92 -23.94
CA LEU A 13 -2.99 -28.56 -24.39
C LEU A 13 -4.45 -28.41 -24.84
N LEU A 14 -5.09 -27.30 -24.46
CA LEU A 14 -6.23 -26.73 -25.18
C LEU A 14 -5.92 -25.27 -25.49
N LEU A 15 -5.59 -25.01 -26.75
CA LEU A 15 -5.59 -23.69 -27.39
C LEU A 15 -6.57 -23.77 -28.57
N ALA A 16 -7.65 -22.99 -28.47
CA ALA A 16 -8.58 -22.59 -29.52
C ALA A 16 -9.48 -21.49 -28.89
N ALA A 17 -9.87 -20.39 -29.50
CA ALA A 17 -9.64 -19.81 -30.81
C ALA A 17 -10.06 -18.32 -30.73
N CYS A 18 -9.53 -17.50 -31.65
CA CYS A 18 -9.77 -16.07 -31.81
C CYS A 18 -11.24 -15.66 -32.03
N GLY A 19 -11.54 -14.41 -31.70
CA GLY A 19 -12.63 -13.66 -32.35
C GLY A 19 -13.01 -12.38 -31.61
N GLU A 20 -12.22 -11.31 -31.74
CA GLU A 20 -12.67 -9.95 -31.39
C GLU A 20 -12.63 -9.05 -32.62
N SER A 21 -13.73 -8.33 -32.80
CA SER A 21 -14.17 -7.66 -34.02
C SER A 21 -13.67 -6.22 -34.14
N GLU A 22 -13.73 -5.75 -35.38
CA GLU A 22 -13.35 -4.44 -35.93
C GLU A 22 -13.97 -3.20 -35.23
N GLU A 23 -13.12 -2.17 -35.06
CA GLU A 23 -13.18 -0.83 -35.66
C GLU A 23 -14.40 0.11 -35.47
N LYS A 24 -14.10 1.38 -35.09
CA LYS A 24 -14.60 2.71 -35.56
C LYS A 24 -14.93 3.66 -34.38
N LYS A 25 -14.29 4.83 -34.21
CA LYS A 25 -14.04 6.03 -35.05
C LYS A 25 -15.19 7.05 -35.01
N ASN A 26 -14.79 8.32 -34.82
CA ASN A 26 -15.50 9.57 -35.14
C ASN A 26 -16.63 10.00 -34.17
N ASP A 27 -16.91 11.28 -33.91
CA ASP A 27 -16.43 12.55 -34.48
C ASP A 27 -16.81 13.67 -33.49
N GLU A 28 -16.07 14.78 -33.55
CA GLU A 28 -16.46 16.12 -33.09
C GLU A 28 -17.57 16.65 -34.07
N PRO A 29 -17.92 17.94 -34.22
CA PRO A 29 -17.71 19.16 -33.44
C PRO A 29 -18.96 20.08 -33.39
N GLU A 30 -18.71 21.35 -33.02
CA GLU A 30 -19.40 22.56 -33.53
C GLU A 30 -20.76 22.93 -32.89
N LYS A 31 -21.12 24.20 -32.61
CA LYS A 31 -20.49 25.53 -32.68
C LYS A 31 -21.51 26.56 -32.16
N LYS A 32 -21.03 27.80 -31.97
CA LYS A 32 -21.73 29.11 -32.07
C LYS A 32 -22.43 29.63 -30.81
N GLU A 33 -21.85 30.65 -30.16
CA GLU A 33 -21.86 32.11 -30.49
C GLU A 33 -23.19 32.78 -30.08
N THR A 34 -23.22 33.54 -28.99
CA THR A 34 -22.99 35.02 -28.88
C THR A 34 -24.27 35.84 -29.14
N SER A 35 -24.74 36.63 -28.16
CA SER A 35 -25.16 38.02 -28.38
C SER A 35 -25.58 38.79 -27.11
N ALA A 36 -24.91 39.93 -26.91
CA ALA A 36 -25.40 41.23 -26.45
C ALA A 36 -26.03 41.45 -25.04
N ALA A 37 -25.30 42.22 -24.23
CA ALA A 37 -25.78 43.12 -23.16
C ALA A 37 -26.27 44.48 -23.77
N PRO A 38 -26.51 45.61 -23.05
CA PRO A 38 -26.70 45.89 -21.61
C PRO A 38 -27.83 46.93 -21.31
N LYS A 39 -28.25 47.14 -20.02
CA LYS A 39 -28.35 48.48 -19.38
C LYS A 39 -28.91 48.48 -17.93
N GLU A 40 -28.14 49.20 -17.10
CA GLU A 40 -28.33 49.93 -15.82
C GLU A 40 -29.73 50.05 -15.17
N GLU A 41 -29.82 49.94 -13.82
CA GLU A 41 -29.95 51.09 -12.89
C GLU A 41 -29.98 50.69 -11.38
N LYS A 42 -29.48 51.60 -10.54
CA LYS A 42 -29.23 51.67 -9.08
C LYS A 42 -30.22 51.03 -8.07
N ALA A 43 -29.68 50.51 -6.96
CA ALA A 43 -29.98 50.92 -5.57
C ALA A 43 -29.11 50.18 -4.51
N GLU A 44 -28.41 50.92 -3.64
CA GLU A 44 -27.85 50.47 -2.34
C GLU A 44 -28.90 50.64 -1.21
N PRO A 45 -28.68 50.22 0.06
CA PRO A 45 -27.99 49.04 0.60
C PRO A 45 -28.87 48.29 1.64
N ALA A 46 -28.64 47.00 1.88
CA ALA A 46 -29.30 46.28 2.98
C ALA A 46 -28.36 45.28 3.69
N LYS A 47 -27.99 45.66 4.91
CA LYS A 47 -27.69 44.87 6.11
C LYS A 47 -27.28 43.39 5.93
N GLU A 48 -26.01 43.16 6.27
CA GLU A 48 -25.60 42.23 7.34
C GLU A 48 -26.19 40.80 7.28
N LYS A 49 -25.46 39.93 6.59
CA LYS A 49 -25.27 38.56 7.05
C LYS A 49 -23.76 38.33 7.11
N ALA A 50 -23.24 38.26 8.33
CA ALA A 50 -21.93 37.69 8.56
C ALA A 50 -21.95 36.27 7.97
N GLU A 51 -21.22 36.07 6.87
CA GLU A 51 -20.77 34.73 6.51
C GLU A 51 -19.86 34.29 7.66
N GLU A 52 -20.34 33.33 8.45
CA GLU A 52 -19.45 32.46 9.20
C GLU A 52 -18.38 31.98 8.20
N PRO A 53 -17.08 32.02 8.57
CA PRO A 53 -16.11 31.31 7.78
C PRO A 53 -16.58 29.85 7.80
N LYS A 54 -16.98 29.32 6.64
CA LYS A 54 -16.87 27.89 6.43
C LYS A 54 -15.39 27.62 6.70
N GLU A 55 -15.10 27.00 7.84
CA GLU A 55 -13.93 26.15 7.94
C GLU A 55 -14.08 25.16 6.78
N GLU A 56 -13.47 25.51 5.67
CA GLU A 56 -12.96 24.56 4.72
C GLU A 56 -11.96 23.75 5.54
N SER A 57 -12.47 22.73 6.24
CA SER A 57 -11.63 21.69 6.78
C SER A 57 -10.90 21.16 5.57
N GLU A 58 -9.63 21.53 5.39
CA GLU A 58 -8.74 20.81 4.50
C GLU A 58 -8.91 19.35 4.92
N GLU A 59 -9.59 18.57 4.09
CA GLU A 59 -9.74 17.15 4.30
C GLU A 59 -8.32 16.60 4.14
N VAL A 60 -7.63 16.46 5.28
CA VAL A 60 -6.25 16.05 5.32
C VAL A 60 -6.21 14.65 4.76
N ASP A 61 -5.65 14.51 3.57
CA ASP A 61 -5.48 13.22 2.90
C ASP A 61 -4.62 12.30 3.78
N THR A 62 -5.30 11.40 4.50
CA THR A 62 -4.74 10.44 5.47
C THR A 62 -3.59 9.65 4.85
N GLN A 63 -3.75 9.19 3.61
CA GLN A 63 -2.73 8.43 2.91
C GLN A 63 -1.48 9.28 2.71
N LYS A 64 -1.61 10.52 2.21
CA LYS A 64 -0.47 11.43 2.02
C LYS A 64 0.24 11.78 3.32
N VAL A 65 -0.48 11.91 4.44
CA VAL A 65 0.14 12.16 5.75
C VAL A 65 1.00 10.97 6.18
N LEU A 66 0.46 9.76 6.07
CA LEU A 66 1.18 8.54 6.44
C LEU A 66 2.36 8.27 5.51
N GLU A 67 2.20 8.43 4.21
CA GLU A 67 3.29 8.32 3.23
C GLU A 67 4.46 9.25 3.56
N LYS A 68 4.17 10.51 3.89
CA LYS A 68 5.21 11.48 4.30
C LYS A 68 5.90 11.04 5.60
N ALA A 69 5.15 10.54 6.57
CA ALA A 69 5.70 10.09 7.85
C ALA A 69 6.59 8.84 7.66
N LEU A 70 6.11 7.85 6.90
CA LEU A 70 6.83 6.62 6.57
C LEU A 70 8.12 6.94 5.81
N LYS A 71 8.03 7.75 4.76
CA LYS A 71 9.21 8.17 3.97
C LYS A 71 10.22 8.95 4.82
N LYS A 72 9.76 9.82 5.73
CA LYS A 72 10.64 10.56 6.65
C LYS A 72 11.40 9.62 7.60
N LYS A 73 10.76 8.56 8.08
CA LYS A 73 11.35 7.63 9.06
C LYS A 73 12.23 6.57 8.41
N LEU A 74 11.79 5.99 7.30
CA LEU A 74 12.38 4.80 6.66
C LEU A 74 13.28 5.15 5.47
N GLY A 75 13.18 6.38 4.93
CA GLY A 75 14.01 6.82 3.81
C GLY A 75 13.84 5.92 2.59
N ASP A 76 14.96 5.44 2.05
CA ASP A 76 15.02 4.62 0.84
C ASP A 76 14.49 3.19 1.04
N GLU A 77 14.25 2.76 2.29
CA GLU A 77 13.60 1.49 2.56
C GLU A 77 12.09 1.54 2.30
N PHE A 78 11.48 2.72 2.27
CA PHE A 78 10.06 2.86 1.96
C PHE A 78 9.81 2.87 0.44
N ILE A 79 8.99 1.93 -0.04
CA ILE A 79 8.60 1.84 -1.46
C ILE A 79 7.26 2.54 -1.67
N SER A 80 6.22 2.09 -0.97
CA SER A 80 4.86 2.64 -1.16
C SER A 80 3.94 2.34 0.03
N LEU A 81 2.85 3.12 0.10
CA LEU A 81 1.68 2.86 0.92
C LEU A 81 0.48 2.84 -0.03
N ASN A 82 -0.29 1.76 -0.02
CA ASN A 82 -1.54 1.65 -0.78
C ASN A 82 -2.65 1.19 0.14
N GLY A 83 -3.92 1.43 -0.21
CA GLY A 83 -5.03 0.96 0.61
C GLY A 83 -6.28 1.82 0.53
N VAL A 84 -7.13 1.67 1.53
CA VAL A 84 -8.37 2.42 1.72
C VAL A 84 -8.28 3.17 3.05
N PHE A 85 -8.32 4.51 2.97
CA PHE A 85 -8.14 5.42 4.12
C PHE A 85 -9.33 6.38 4.29
N VAL A 86 -10.52 5.88 3.97
CA VAL A 86 -11.78 6.64 4.01
C VAL A 86 -12.82 5.85 4.80
N GLY A 87 -13.66 6.56 5.55
CA GLY A 87 -14.67 5.94 6.42
C GLY A 87 -14.12 5.56 7.80
N ASP A 88 -14.82 4.65 8.47
CA ASP A 88 -14.56 4.28 9.87
C ASP A 88 -13.43 3.26 10.04
N GLU A 89 -13.06 2.56 8.97
CA GLU A 89 -12.09 1.47 9.00
C GLU A 89 -11.07 1.60 7.87
N TYR A 90 -9.78 1.66 8.23
CA TYR A 90 -8.68 1.76 7.29
C TYR A 90 -8.01 0.41 7.02
N PHE A 91 -7.59 0.25 5.78
CA PHE A 91 -6.81 -0.89 5.30
C PHE A 91 -5.55 -0.33 4.64
N GLY A 92 -4.38 -0.65 5.17
CA GLY A 92 -3.11 -0.15 4.64
C GLY A 92 -2.16 -1.27 4.27
N GLN A 93 -1.54 -1.19 3.10
CA GLN A 93 -0.44 -2.05 2.66
C GLN A 93 0.82 -1.22 2.48
N ILE A 94 1.81 -1.46 3.34
CA ILE A 94 3.14 -0.87 3.27
C ILE A 94 4.05 -1.83 2.50
N GLU A 95 4.77 -1.31 1.50
CA GLU A 95 5.86 -2.02 0.84
C GLU A 95 7.20 -1.41 1.24
N LEU A 96 8.12 -2.28 1.65
CA LEU A 96 9.48 -1.94 2.04
C LEU A 96 10.50 -2.65 1.17
N LYS A 97 11.67 -2.04 1.03
CA LYS A 97 12.87 -2.64 0.46
C LYS A 97 13.75 -3.18 1.59
N GLY A 98 14.14 -4.44 1.49
CA GLY A 98 15.12 -5.05 2.37
C GLY A 98 16.53 -4.58 2.04
N THR A 99 17.28 -4.21 3.09
CA THR A 99 18.67 -3.77 2.97
C THR A 99 19.62 -4.86 3.43
N GLU A 100 20.61 -5.19 2.59
CA GLU A 100 21.64 -6.16 2.93
C GLU A 100 22.49 -5.69 4.13
N SER A 101 22.81 -6.62 5.03
CA SER A 101 23.68 -6.39 6.18
C SER A 101 24.90 -7.31 6.12
N MET A 102 25.76 -7.26 7.15
CA MET A 102 27.03 -8.00 7.17
C MET A 102 26.89 -9.52 7.08
N THR A 103 25.73 -10.05 7.49
CA THR A 103 25.44 -11.49 7.43
C THR A 103 23.98 -11.69 7.06
N PRO A 104 23.62 -12.82 6.45
CA PRO A 104 22.23 -13.12 6.12
C PRO A 104 21.28 -13.01 7.33
N LYS A 105 21.70 -13.50 8.51
CA LYS A 105 20.91 -13.39 9.73
C LYS A 105 20.65 -11.94 10.15
N LEU A 106 21.65 -11.07 10.00
CA LEU A 106 21.50 -9.64 10.29
C LEU A 106 20.67 -8.93 9.22
N THR A 107 20.73 -9.36 7.96
CA THR A 107 19.86 -8.89 6.88
C THR A 107 18.39 -9.17 7.21
N VAL A 108 18.06 -10.41 7.59
CA VAL A 108 16.67 -10.75 7.95
C VAL A 108 16.23 -10.00 9.20
N LYS A 109 17.12 -9.86 10.19
CA LYS A 109 16.85 -9.07 11.38
C LYS A 109 16.59 -7.59 11.04
N SER A 110 17.36 -6.97 10.15
CA SER A 110 17.12 -5.58 9.75
C SER A 110 15.76 -5.41 9.07
N MET A 111 15.36 -6.34 8.19
CA MET A 111 14.02 -6.32 7.58
C MET A 111 12.90 -6.35 8.61
N LYS A 112 13.01 -7.21 9.64
CA LYS A 112 12.05 -7.26 10.75
C LYS A 112 12.02 -5.95 11.56
N LEU A 113 13.17 -5.30 11.73
CA LEU A 113 13.25 -3.98 12.37
C LEU A 113 12.61 -2.88 11.51
N SER A 114 12.74 -2.92 10.18
CA SER A 114 12.09 -1.98 9.27
C SER A 114 10.56 -2.14 9.30
N ILE A 115 10.06 -3.39 9.35
CA ILE A 115 8.62 -3.65 9.56
C ILE A 115 8.15 -3.02 10.87
N ARG A 116 8.86 -3.28 11.97
CA ARG A 116 8.55 -2.69 13.28
C ARG A 116 8.54 -1.16 13.22
N ASP A 117 9.55 -0.55 12.60
CA ASP A 117 9.66 0.90 12.51
C ASP A 117 8.50 1.50 11.69
N ALA A 118 8.05 0.81 10.63
CA ALA A 118 6.86 1.19 9.88
C ALA A 118 5.59 1.16 10.77
N LEU A 119 5.41 0.10 11.56
CA LEU A 119 4.27 -0.02 12.47
C LEU A 119 4.28 1.05 13.57
N TYR A 120 5.46 1.40 14.10
CA TYR A 120 5.57 2.52 15.04
C TYR A 120 5.24 3.87 14.41
N VAL A 121 5.56 4.07 13.13
CA VAL A 121 5.10 5.28 12.43
C VAL A 121 3.58 5.34 12.38
N ILE A 122 2.90 4.23 12.08
CA ILE A 122 1.43 4.20 12.08
C ILE A 122 0.89 4.49 13.48
N ARG A 123 1.39 3.77 14.50
CA ARG A 123 1.01 3.95 15.91
C ARG A 123 1.16 5.38 16.40
N ASP A 124 2.30 6.01 16.12
CA ASP A 124 2.64 7.34 16.63
C ASP A 124 2.12 8.48 15.73
N SER A 125 1.47 8.15 14.62
CA SER A 125 0.88 9.14 13.73
C SER A 125 -0.37 9.77 14.35
N LYS A 126 -0.73 10.97 13.87
CA LYS A 126 -2.02 11.59 14.22
C LYS A 126 -3.24 10.83 13.71
N VAL A 127 -3.02 9.90 12.76
CA VAL A 127 -4.07 9.04 12.22
C VAL A 127 -4.41 7.95 13.22
N GLY A 128 -3.48 7.51 14.07
CA GLY A 128 -3.71 6.47 15.07
C GLY A 128 -3.82 5.07 14.45
N ALA A 129 -3.28 4.08 15.16
CA ALA A 129 -3.36 2.68 14.72
C ALA A 129 -4.77 2.10 14.91
N GLU A 130 -5.54 2.61 15.87
CA GLU A 130 -6.90 2.18 16.20
C GLU A 130 -7.91 2.34 15.07
N ASN A 131 -7.62 3.21 14.09
CA ASN A 131 -8.46 3.39 12.91
C ASN A 131 -8.23 2.31 11.83
N PHE A 132 -7.27 1.40 12.03
CA PHE A 132 -6.97 0.33 11.07
C PHE A 132 -7.59 -1.00 11.47
N SER A 133 -8.35 -1.59 10.56
CA SER A 133 -8.76 -2.99 10.67
C SER A 133 -7.61 -3.92 10.27
N ASN A 134 -6.80 -3.53 9.27
CA ASN A 134 -5.61 -4.25 8.86
C ASN A 134 -4.48 -3.33 8.38
N ILE A 135 -3.26 -3.68 8.76
CA ILE A 135 -2.00 -3.09 8.30
C ILE A 135 -1.13 -4.23 7.78
N GLY A 136 -1.07 -4.39 6.48
CA GLY A 136 -0.13 -5.27 5.80
C GLY A 136 1.24 -4.61 5.66
N VAL A 137 2.31 -5.35 5.92
CA VAL A 137 3.68 -4.92 5.64
C VAL A 137 4.42 -6.02 4.89
N SER A 138 4.92 -5.67 3.72
CA SER A 138 5.66 -6.58 2.83
C SER A 138 7.06 -6.06 2.54
N VAL A 139 8.05 -6.94 2.55
CA VAL A 139 9.46 -6.61 2.26
C VAL A 139 9.89 -7.27 0.96
N LYS A 140 10.36 -6.47 0.00
CA LYS A 140 11.03 -6.93 -1.23
C LYS A 140 12.53 -6.94 -1.05
N TYR A 141 13.19 -8.01 -1.48
CA TYR A 141 14.64 -8.13 -1.42
C TYR A 141 15.17 -8.91 -2.63
N PRO A 142 16.33 -8.52 -3.19
CA PRO A 142 16.91 -9.19 -4.34
C PRO A 142 17.35 -10.62 -3.99
N LEU A 143 16.73 -11.61 -4.62
CA LEU A 143 17.14 -13.01 -4.54
C LEU A 143 17.87 -13.42 -5.82
N VAL A 144 18.84 -14.32 -5.67
CA VAL A 144 19.57 -14.91 -6.79
C VAL A 144 19.03 -16.31 -7.04
N SER A 145 18.51 -16.53 -8.25
CA SER A 145 18.02 -17.83 -8.70
C SER A 145 19.17 -18.80 -8.98
N ALA A 146 18.84 -20.09 -9.16
CA ALA A 146 19.83 -21.13 -9.44
C ALA A 146 20.64 -20.90 -10.74
N ASP A 147 20.07 -20.18 -11.72
CA ASP A 147 20.74 -19.77 -12.95
C ASP A 147 21.50 -18.43 -12.83
N GLY A 148 21.61 -17.87 -11.62
CA GLY A 148 22.41 -16.68 -11.33
C GLY A 148 21.74 -15.34 -11.66
N LYS A 149 20.43 -15.32 -11.93
CA LYS A 149 19.69 -14.08 -12.16
C LYS A 149 19.22 -13.49 -10.83
N THR A 150 19.30 -12.16 -10.72
CA THR A 150 18.78 -11.42 -9.56
C THR A 150 17.39 -10.85 -9.87
N ALA A 151 16.43 -11.06 -8.96
CA ALA A 151 15.12 -10.43 -9.02
C ALA A 151 14.68 -9.99 -7.62
N ASP A 152 13.99 -8.85 -7.53
CA ASP A 152 13.38 -8.40 -6.29
C ASP A 152 12.11 -9.24 -6.01
N GLU A 153 12.16 -10.05 -4.96
CA GLU A 153 11.04 -10.90 -4.56
C GLU A 153 10.55 -10.51 -3.17
N TYR A 154 9.28 -10.77 -2.87
CA TYR A 154 8.77 -10.63 -1.51
C TYR A 154 9.39 -11.71 -0.62
N VAL A 155 10.13 -11.29 0.38
CA VAL A 155 10.81 -12.18 1.33
C VAL A 155 10.14 -12.26 2.69
N ILE A 156 9.39 -11.22 3.07
CA ILE A 156 8.54 -11.21 4.27
C ILE A 156 7.20 -10.60 3.88
N LYS A 157 6.11 -11.24 4.32
CA LYS A 157 4.75 -10.70 4.29
C LYS A 157 4.14 -10.85 5.66
N SER A 158 3.46 -9.81 6.12
CA SER A 158 2.92 -9.78 7.47
C SER A 158 1.68 -8.93 7.53
N ASP A 159 0.74 -9.32 8.37
CA ASP A 159 -0.50 -8.60 8.63
C ASP A 159 -0.64 -8.31 10.13
N PHE A 160 -1.12 -7.12 10.45
CA PHE A 160 -1.38 -6.69 11.81
C PHE A 160 -2.76 -6.04 11.91
N THR A 161 -3.42 -6.18 13.06
CA THR A 161 -4.60 -5.38 13.38
C THR A 161 -4.17 -4.05 14.00
N GLY A 162 -5.00 -3.01 13.85
CA GLY A 162 -4.79 -1.73 14.51
C GLY A 162 -4.67 -1.85 16.02
N GLU A 163 -5.48 -2.71 16.64
CA GLU A 163 -5.43 -3.02 18.07
C GLU A 163 -4.05 -3.54 18.50
N THR A 164 -3.47 -4.46 17.73
CA THR A 164 -2.14 -5.00 18.07
C THR A 164 -1.06 -3.95 17.90
N VAL A 165 -1.13 -3.14 16.83
CA VAL A 165 -0.17 -2.05 16.57
C VAL A 165 -0.22 -0.98 17.65
N ALA A 166 -1.42 -0.62 18.12
CA ALA A 166 -1.63 0.33 19.21
C ALA A 166 -0.96 -0.11 20.52
N LYS A 167 -0.82 -1.43 20.75
CA LYS A 167 -0.21 -2.01 21.95
C LYS A 167 1.28 -2.30 21.83
N LEU A 168 1.90 -2.05 20.66
CA LEU A 168 3.34 -2.27 20.50
C LEU A 168 4.12 -1.35 21.44
N ASP A 169 5.17 -1.88 22.07
CA ASP A 169 6.02 -1.16 23.02
C ASP A 169 7.49 -1.58 22.88
N GLY A 170 8.35 -1.08 23.77
CA GLY A 170 9.78 -1.37 23.79
C GLY A 170 10.14 -2.84 24.04
N ALA A 171 9.30 -3.60 24.74
CA ALA A 171 9.57 -5.00 25.06
C ALA A 171 9.38 -5.91 23.81
N ASN A 172 8.50 -5.50 22.91
CA ASN A 172 8.10 -6.28 21.73
C ASN A 172 9.00 -6.03 20.50
N GLN A 173 10.05 -5.21 20.65
CA GLN A 173 10.88 -4.70 19.55
C GLN A 173 11.65 -5.75 18.73
N ASN A 174 11.92 -6.92 19.29
CA ASN A 174 12.73 -7.95 18.62
C ASN A 174 11.90 -9.10 18.04
N ASN A 175 10.63 -9.20 18.40
CA ASN A 175 9.78 -10.36 18.10
C ASN A 175 8.48 -9.91 17.42
N ILE A 176 8.54 -8.93 16.51
CA ILE A 176 7.35 -8.35 15.89
C ILE A 176 6.45 -9.39 15.21
N GLN A 177 7.05 -10.48 14.72
CA GLN A 177 6.36 -11.63 14.14
C GLN A 177 5.34 -12.28 15.10
N ASP A 178 5.60 -12.27 16.42
CA ASP A 178 4.73 -12.91 17.42
C ASP A 178 3.42 -12.12 17.64
N PHE A 179 3.36 -10.89 17.11
CA PHE A 179 2.24 -9.97 17.20
C PHE A 179 1.47 -9.85 15.87
N ALA A 180 1.96 -10.49 14.81
CA ALA A 180 1.28 -10.50 13.53
C ALA A 180 0.08 -11.44 13.56
N SER A 181 -1.02 -11.05 12.91
CA SER A 181 -2.15 -11.95 12.66
C SER A 181 -1.83 -12.98 11.58
N ASP A 182 -0.96 -12.62 10.64
CA ASP A 182 -0.35 -13.54 9.68
C ASP A 182 1.13 -13.17 9.47
N TRP A 183 1.96 -14.19 9.33
CA TRP A 183 3.40 -14.02 9.12
C TRP A 183 3.93 -15.09 8.18
N TRP A 184 4.51 -14.65 7.07
CA TRP A 184 5.14 -15.51 6.09
C TRP A 184 6.55 -15.01 5.77
N GLU A 185 7.50 -15.95 5.73
CA GLU A 185 8.87 -15.74 5.30
C GLU A 185 9.19 -16.65 4.12
N HIS A 186 9.83 -16.09 3.10
CA HIS A 186 10.31 -16.85 1.97
C HIS A 186 11.37 -17.89 2.42
N PRO A 187 11.38 -19.12 1.89
CA PRO A 187 12.31 -20.17 2.34
C PRO A 187 13.79 -19.78 2.31
N ALA A 188 14.18 -18.89 1.38
CA ALA A 188 15.56 -18.40 1.28
C ALA A 188 16.01 -17.52 2.45
N VAL A 189 15.07 -16.99 3.25
CA VAL A 189 15.36 -16.10 4.40
C VAL A 189 15.00 -16.71 5.75
N GLN A 190 14.40 -17.90 5.78
CA GLN A 190 14.10 -18.63 7.02
C GLN A 190 15.43 -19.08 7.68
N GLN A 191 15.69 -18.62 8.90
CA GLN A 191 16.92 -18.92 9.66
C GLN A 191 16.66 -19.20 11.14
#